data_AF-A0A818E2Y3-F1
#
_entry.id   AF-A0A818E2Y3-F1
#
_cell.length_a   1.000
_cell.length_b   1.000
_cell.length_c   1.000
_cell.angle_alpha   90.00
_cell.angle_beta   90.00
_cell.angle_gamma   90.00
#
_symmetry.space_group_name_H-M   'P 1'
#
loop_
_entity.id
_entity.type
_entity.pdbx_description
1 polymer ?
#
loop_
_entity_poly.entity_id
_entity_poly.type
_entity_poly.pdbx_seq_one_letter_code
_entity_poly.pdbx_strand_id
1 'polypeptide(L)'
;MSGSSNDVFGDFANFFKQLFALDTPDQIGSFFQQYWYVWLILSIGVVALITANVLICCYFCHHRKLNEIDPKTGEKRLHNKDWGIAKPTQTLFIPIERNTQEEAENPLMIDELDDSKFAVEALMSHNQHRLQHGAAPLQQNEYLNKAATDWARELVKMNQLKHSPDQWRRYKGSVLGENLAYFIGPVLKGDRLTEIWYRESQRHDFNADLQENSLHFSQLVWKSTKEVGFGRCQTQDKKQWYGVALYYPPGNFPNQYATNVQARSALEDHRLA
;
A
#
# COMPACT_ATOMS: atom_id res chain seq x y z
N MET A 1 59.68 -21.31 21.72
CA MET A 1 59.20 -20.50 20.58
C MET A 1 57.68 -20.50 20.63
N SER A 2 57.10 -19.57 21.39
CA SER A 2 55.64 -19.42 21.50
C SER A 2 55.20 -18.37 20.49
N GLY A 3 54.50 -18.81 19.44
CA GLY A 3 53.86 -17.90 18.48
C GLY A 3 52.74 -17.14 19.19
N SER A 4 52.97 -15.85 19.42
CA SER A 4 51.92 -14.92 19.83
C SER A 4 50.97 -14.78 18.65
N SER A 5 49.72 -15.21 18.83
CA SER A 5 48.66 -14.92 17.86
C SER A 5 48.50 -13.41 17.79
N ASN A 6 48.76 -12.81 16.62
CA ASN A 6 48.43 -11.42 16.35
C ASN A 6 46.91 -11.31 16.31
N ASP A 7 46.31 -11.05 17.48
CA ASP A 7 44.89 -10.76 17.61
C ASP A 7 44.63 -9.34 17.10
N VAL A 8 44.32 -9.27 15.81
CA VAL A 8 44.00 -8.02 15.11
C VAL A 8 42.89 -7.24 15.82
N PHE A 9 41.94 -7.92 16.49
CA PHE A 9 40.85 -7.26 17.23
C PHE A 9 41.33 -6.66 18.55
N GLY A 10 42.27 -7.31 19.24
CA GLY A 10 42.96 -6.76 20.41
C GLY A 10 43.75 -5.49 20.08
N ASP A 11 44.38 -5.45 18.90
CA ASP A 11 45.13 -4.28 18.41
C ASP A 11 44.21 -3.09 18.11
N PHE A 12 42.99 -3.31 17.61
CA PHE A 12 42.00 -2.24 17.42
C PHE A 12 41.55 -1.62 18.74
N ALA A 13 41.26 -2.44 19.76
CA ALA A 13 40.83 -1.94 21.07
C ALA A 13 41.93 -1.09 21.74
N ASN A 14 43.18 -1.55 21.66
CA ASN A 14 44.34 -0.81 22.17
C ASN A 14 44.61 0.47 21.37
N PHE A 15 44.46 0.41 20.04
CA PHE A 15 44.56 1.57 19.16
C PHE A 15 43.61 2.70 19.56
N PHE A 16 42.31 2.41 19.71
CA PHE A 16 41.35 3.46 20.09
C PHE A 16 41.59 3.98 21.51
N LYS A 17 41.94 3.10 22.45
CA LYS A 17 42.25 3.52 23.82
C LYS A 17 43.45 4.48 23.88
N GLN A 18 44.49 4.22 23.08
CA GLN A 18 45.67 5.08 23.01
C GLN A 18 45.43 6.35 22.19
N LEU A 19 44.62 6.28 21.13
CA LEU A 19 44.23 7.44 20.31
C LEU A 19 43.58 8.54 21.15
N PHE A 20 42.68 8.17 22.08
CA PHE A 20 41.99 9.12 22.96
C PHE A 20 42.84 9.64 24.13
N ALA A 21 44.08 9.13 24.30
CA ALA A 21 45.00 9.53 25.37
C ALA A 21 46.19 10.35 24.84
N LEU A 22 46.15 10.80 23.59
CA LEU A 22 47.21 11.60 22.97
C LEU A 22 47.06 13.08 23.31
N ASP A 23 47.98 13.62 24.10
CA ASP A 23 47.93 15.01 24.58
C ASP A 23 49.10 15.88 24.11
N THR A 24 50.11 15.29 23.44
CA THR A 24 51.31 16.03 22.97
C THR A 24 51.68 15.73 21.51
N PRO A 25 52.26 16.69 20.76
CA PRO A 25 52.66 16.49 19.36
C PRO A 25 53.64 15.32 19.12
N ASP A 26 54.57 15.09 20.04
CA ASP A 26 55.57 14.00 19.93
C ASP A 26 54.94 12.61 20.12
N GLN A 27 53.93 12.51 21.00
CA GLN A 27 53.12 11.30 21.18
C GLN A 27 52.29 11.02 19.93
N ILE A 28 51.75 12.06 19.30
CA ILE A 28 50.97 11.93 18.06
C ILE A 28 51.84 11.33 16.94
N GLY A 29 53.07 11.86 16.75
CA GLY A 29 53.97 11.37 15.70
C GLY A 29 54.35 9.89 15.86
N SER A 30 54.74 9.50 17.08
CA SER A 30 55.10 8.11 17.40
C SER A 30 53.90 7.16 17.33
N PHE A 31 52.72 7.60 17.75
CA PHE A 31 51.48 6.83 17.67
C PHE A 31 51.09 6.47 16.22
N PHE A 32 51.12 7.44 15.31
CA PHE A 32 50.80 7.18 13.91
C PHE A 32 51.81 6.25 13.24
N GLN A 33 53.08 6.30 13.65
CA GLN A 33 54.10 5.37 13.17
C GLN A 33 53.89 3.94 13.72
N GLN A 34 53.37 3.80 14.95
CA GLN A 34 53.08 2.50 15.54
C GLN A 34 51.86 1.82 14.91
N TYR A 35 50.81 2.58 14.57
CA TYR A 35 49.53 2.03 14.09
C TYR A 35 49.19 2.38 12.64
N TRP A 36 50.19 2.66 11.80
CA TRP A 36 49.99 3.02 10.39
C TRP A 36 49.17 1.98 9.60
N TYR A 37 49.32 0.70 9.95
CA TYR A 37 48.60 -0.42 9.32
C TYR A 37 47.11 -0.47 9.73
N VAL A 38 46.76 -0.04 10.95
CA VAL A 38 45.37 0.03 11.43
C VAL A 38 44.61 1.08 10.63
N TRP A 39 45.23 2.25 10.40
CA TRP A 39 44.70 3.28 9.52
C TRP A 39 44.52 2.81 8.07
N LEU A 40 45.48 2.02 7.56
CA LEU A 40 45.38 1.44 6.23
C LEU A 40 44.18 0.48 6.13
N ILE A 41 44.00 -0.42 7.09
CA ILE A 41 42.88 -1.37 7.12
C ILE A 41 41.53 -0.64 7.23
N LEU A 42 41.42 0.36 8.11
CA LEU A 42 40.22 1.20 8.21
C LEU A 42 39.92 1.92 6.89
N SER A 43 40.94 2.45 6.22
CA SER A 43 40.78 3.14 4.93
C SER A 43 40.29 2.19 3.83
N ILE A 44 40.84 0.96 3.76
CA ILE A 44 40.41 -0.07 2.81
C ILE A 44 38.98 -0.51 3.09
N GLY A 45 38.59 -0.67 4.37
CA GLY A 45 37.23 -1.00 4.76
C GLY A 45 36.22 0.09 4.39
N VAL A 46 36.58 1.37 4.57
CA VAL A 46 35.74 2.51 4.15
C VAL A 46 35.60 2.53 2.62
N VAL A 47 36.69 2.34 1.88
CA VAL A 47 36.65 2.27 0.41
C VAL A 47 35.79 1.10 -0.07
N ALA A 48 35.89 -0.08 0.55
CA ALA A 48 35.06 -1.25 0.23
C ALA A 48 33.56 -1.01 0.52
N LEU A 49 33.25 -0.30 1.61
CA LEU A 49 31.88 0.08 1.94
C LEU A 49 31.31 1.07 0.91
N ILE A 50 32.11 2.05 0.50
CA ILE A 50 31.71 3.02 -0.53
C ILE A 50 31.50 2.32 -1.87
N THR A 51 32.41 1.44 -2.29
CA THR A 51 32.27 0.72 -3.56
C THR A 51 31.07 -0.23 -3.56
N ALA A 52 30.81 -0.95 -2.46
CA ALA A 52 29.60 -1.77 -2.32
C ALA A 52 28.32 -0.93 -2.42
N ASN A 53 28.26 0.22 -1.74
CA ASN A 53 27.12 1.14 -1.85
C ASN A 53 26.93 1.68 -3.26
N VAL A 54 28.02 2.03 -3.97
CA VAL A 54 27.96 2.46 -5.37
C VAL A 54 27.44 1.32 -6.27
N LEU A 55 27.92 0.09 -6.08
CA LEU A 55 27.45 -1.07 -6.83
C LEU A 55 25.97 -1.37 -6.58
N ILE A 56 25.52 -1.29 -5.33
CA ILE A 56 24.10 -1.44 -4.95
C ILE A 56 23.26 -0.34 -5.61
N CYS A 57 23.70 0.92 -5.55
CA CYS A 57 23.05 2.03 -6.23
C CYS A 57 22.98 1.83 -7.76
N CYS A 58 24.08 1.38 -8.38
CA CYS A 58 24.12 1.05 -9.80
C CYS A 58 23.19 -0.10 -10.17
N TYR A 59 23.16 -1.16 -9.35
CA TYR A 59 22.26 -2.30 -9.52
C TYR A 59 20.79 -1.86 -9.45
N PHE A 60 20.40 -1.09 -8.43
CA PHE A 60 19.03 -0.57 -8.31
C PHE A 60 18.68 0.41 -9.43
N CYS A 61 19.59 1.29 -9.83
CA CYS A 61 19.40 2.19 -10.98
C CYS A 61 19.22 1.41 -12.29
N HIS A 62 20.00 0.35 -12.52
CA HIS A 62 19.89 -0.48 -13.71
C HIS A 62 18.59 -1.31 -13.72
N HIS A 63 18.27 -1.95 -12.59
CA HIS A 63 17.03 -2.72 -12.43
C HIS A 63 15.79 -1.84 -12.58
N ARG A 64 15.85 -0.59 -12.10
CA ARG A 64 14.80 0.41 -12.32
C ARG A 64 14.62 0.73 -13.82
N LYS A 65 15.71 0.95 -14.56
CA LYS A 65 15.64 1.18 -16.03
C LYS A 65 15.05 -0.02 -16.79
N LEU A 66 15.39 -1.25 -16.42
CA LEU A 66 14.81 -2.45 -17.04
C LEU A 66 13.31 -2.58 -16.76
N ASN A 67 12.88 -2.23 -15.55
CA ASN A 67 11.46 -2.20 -15.19
C ASN A 67 10.69 -1.03 -15.82
N GLU A 68 11.39 0.01 -16.28
CA GLU A 68 10.82 1.12 -17.05
C GLU A 68 10.57 0.76 -18.51
N ILE A 69 11.03 -0.40 -19.01
CA ILE A 69 10.83 -0.82 -20.40
C ILE A 69 9.90 -2.04 -20.43
N ASP A 70 8.93 -2.07 -21.35
CA ASP A 70 8.10 -3.25 -21.59
C ASP A 70 8.93 -4.32 -22.34
N PRO A 71 9.10 -5.53 -21.79
CA PRO A 71 9.94 -6.57 -22.40
C PRO A 71 9.38 -7.12 -23.73
N LYS A 72 8.12 -6.85 -24.10
CA LYS A 72 7.52 -7.30 -25.35
C LYS A 72 7.56 -6.24 -26.44
N THR A 73 7.47 -4.96 -26.08
CA THR A 73 7.37 -3.86 -27.07
C THR A 73 8.63 -2.99 -27.13
N GLY A 74 9.51 -3.05 -26.11
CA GLY A 74 10.70 -2.19 -26.01
C GLY A 74 10.39 -0.72 -25.69
N GLU A 75 9.12 -0.39 -25.42
CA GLU A 75 8.68 0.97 -25.13
C GLU A 75 8.82 1.31 -23.64
N LYS A 76 9.03 2.59 -23.33
CA LYS A 76 9.06 3.07 -21.94
C LYS A 76 7.66 2.98 -21.32
N ARG A 77 7.53 2.29 -20.19
CA ARG A 77 6.35 2.31 -19.32
C ARG A 77 6.16 3.71 -18.76
N LEU A 78 5.17 4.43 -19.29
CA LEU A 78 4.75 5.75 -18.83
C LEU A 78 4.57 5.75 -17.30
N HIS A 79 5.29 6.65 -16.63
CA HIS A 79 5.21 6.83 -15.18
C HIS A 79 4.24 7.96 -14.86
N ASN A 80 3.49 7.84 -13.76
CA ASN A 80 2.53 8.84 -13.27
C ASN A 80 3.16 10.21 -12.87
N LYS A 81 4.43 10.46 -13.19
CA LYS A 81 5.13 11.73 -12.92
C LYS A 81 4.87 12.82 -13.97
N ASP A 82 4.18 12.50 -15.06
CA ASP A 82 3.74 13.49 -16.06
C ASP A 82 2.51 14.28 -15.60
N TRP A 83 1.86 13.86 -14.50
CA TRP A 83 0.80 14.61 -13.83
C TRP A 83 1.40 15.54 -12.78
N GLY A 84 1.55 16.81 -13.14
CA GLY A 84 1.94 17.87 -12.21
C GLY A 84 0.86 18.10 -11.15
N ILE A 85 0.93 17.37 -10.03
CA ILE A 85 0.16 17.66 -8.82
C ILE A 85 1.08 17.50 -7.59
N ALA A 86 1.13 18.54 -6.77
CA ALA A 86 2.06 18.72 -5.67
C ALA A 86 1.97 17.63 -4.58
N LYS A 87 3.12 17.24 -4.04
CA LYS A 87 3.27 16.31 -2.90
C LYS A 87 2.88 16.98 -1.58
N PRO A 88 2.17 16.30 -0.67
CA PRO A 88 2.25 16.60 0.75
C PRO A 88 3.28 15.73 1.46
N THR A 89 3.92 16.37 2.43
CA THR A 89 5.17 16.04 3.12
C THR A 89 5.06 14.83 4.05
N GLN A 90 6.17 14.09 4.16
CA GLN A 90 6.40 13.01 5.12
C GLN A 90 6.20 13.47 6.57
N THR A 91 5.66 12.61 7.43
CA THR A 91 5.97 12.63 8.86
C THR A 91 6.25 11.21 9.34
N LEU A 92 7.23 11.13 10.22
CA LEU A 92 8.11 10.00 10.54
C LEU A 92 7.44 8.67 10.89
N PHE A 93 8.06 7.59 10.39
CA PHE A 93 7.93 6.22 10.88
C PHE A 93 8.74 6.05 12.18
N ILE A 94 8.18 5.36 13.17
CA ILE A 94 8.93 4.67 14.22
C ILE A 94 8.70 3.17 14.00
N PRO A 95 9.74 2.35 13.78
CA PRO A 95 9.58 0.90 13.76
C PRO A 95 9.51 0.39 15.21
N ILE A 96 8.48 -0.37 15.55
CA ILE A 96 8.50 -1.21 16.76
C ILE A 96 8.78 -2.64 16.29
N GLU A 97 9.98 -3.13 16.59
CA GLU A 97 10.33 -4.54 16.48
C GLU A 97 9.46 -5.36 17.44
N ARG A 98 8.79 -6.40 16.93
CA ARG A 98 8.07 -7.36 17.79
C ARG A 98 8.99 -8.52 18.07
N ASN A 99 9.30 -8.75 19.35
CA ASN A 99 9.86 -10.01 19.81
C ASN A 99 8.73 -10.96 20.25
N THR A 100 8.97 -12.24 19.99
CA THR A 100 8.15 -13.43 20.19
C THR A 100 7.81 -13.75 21.65
N GLN A 101 6.72 -14.51 21.81
CA GLN A 101 6.21 -15.19 23.02
C GLN A 101 5.22 -14.42 23.89
N GLU A 102 3.94 -14.53 23.53
CA GLU A 102 2.85 -14.72 24.49
C GLU A 102 1.65 -15.36 23.77
N GLU A 103 1.73 -16.68 23.59
CA GLU A 103 0.55 -17.53 23.43
C GLU A 103 -0.01 -17.80 24.83
N ALA A 104 -1.00 -17.02 25.27
CA ALA A 104 -1.92 -17.43 26.32
C ALA A 104 -3.13 -16.48 26.32
N GLU A 105 -4.32 -17.09 26.27
CA GLU A 105 -5.64 -16.46 26.40
C GLU A 105 -6.13 -15.67 25.18
N ASN A 106 -6.77 -16.38 24.24
CA ASN A 106 -7.48 -15.80 23.11
C ASN A 106 -9.00 -15.65 23.40
N PRO A 107 -9.49 -14.49 23.86
CA PRO A 107 -10.89 -14.10 23.73
C PRO A 107 -11.17 -13.33 22.42
N LEU A 108 -10.23 -13.35 21.46
CA LEU A 108 -10.31 -12.71 20.15
C LEU A 108 -10.34 -13.78 19.05
N MET A 109 -11.44 -14.53 18.97
CA MET A 109 -11.93 -14.87 17.63
C MET A 109 -12.27 -13.54 16.97
N ILE A 110 -11.31 -13.01 16.23
CA ILE A 110 -11.53 -11.99 15.21
C ILE A 110 -12.74 -12.49 14.41
N ASP A 111 -13.73 -11.62 14.20
CA ASP A 111 -15.04 -11.96 13.63
C ASP A 111 -14.95 -12.25 12.12
N GLU A 112 -14.08 -13.19 11.75
CA GLU A 112 -13.79 -13.61 10.38
C GLU A 112 -15.05 -14.17 9.69
N LEU A 113 -15.96 -14.75 10.49
CA LEU A 113 -17.30 -15.17 10.06
C LEU A 113 -18.20 -13.98 9.69
N ASP A 114 -18.26 -12.92 10.50
CA ASP A 114 -19.06 -11.73 10.18
C ASP A 114 -18.45 -10.91 9.05
N ASP A 115 -17.12 -10.85 8.93
CA ASP A 115 -16.45 -10.18 7.81
C ASP A 115 -16.63 -10.94 6.48
N SER A 116 -16.59 -12.28 6.49
CA SER A 116 -16.92 -13.09 5.32
C SER A 116 -18.37 -12.87 4.87
N LYS A 117 -19.32 -12.91 5.82
CA LYS A 117 -20.73 -12.62 5.56
C LYS A 117 -20.93 -11.21 4.99
N PHE A 118 -20.29 -10.21 5.59
CA PHE A 118 -20.32 -8.83 5.13
C PHE A 118 -19.83 -8.69 3.68
N ALA A 119 -18.71 -9.34 3.32
CA ALA A 119 -18.18 -9.30 1.97
C ALA A 119 -19.14 -9.95 0.95
N VAL A 120 -19.77 -11.06 1.31
CA VAL A 120 -20.79 -11.73 0.48
C VAL A 120 -22.02 -10.84 0.28
N GLU A 121 -22.54 -10.22 1.34
CA GLU A 121 -23.68 -9.29 1.26
C GLU A 121 -23.36 -8.10 0.34
N ALA A 122 -22.15 -7.52 0.47
CA ALA A 122 -21.69 -6.43 -0.38
C ALA A 122 -21.58 -6.86 -1.85
N LEU A 123 -20.98 -8.03 -2.12
CA LEU A 123 -20.86 -8.58 -3.47
C LEU A 123 -22.22 -8.81 -4.13
N MET A 124 -23.16 -9.43 -3.41
CA MET A 124 -24.51 -9.70 -3.92
C MET A 124 -25.22 -8.40 -4.30
N SER A 125 -25.16 -7.39 -3.42
CA SER A 125 -25.75 -6.07 -3.70
C SER A 125 -25.06 -5.36 -4.87
N HIS A 126 -23.72 -5.41 -4.96
CA HIS A 126 -22.98 -4.88 -6.11
C HIS A 126 -23.44 -5.52 -7.41
N ASN A 127 -23.53 -6.85 -7.43
CA ASN A 127 -23.90 -7.60 -8.63
C ASN A 127 -25.35 -7.39 -9.05
N GLN A 128 -26.27 -7.17 -8.10
CA GLN A 128 -27.64 -6.75 -8.40
C GLN A 128 -27.67 -5.40 -9.12
N HIS A 129 -26.94 -4.40 -8.64
CA HIS A 129 -26.86 -3.10 -9.31
C HIS A 129 -26.14 -3.20 -10.66
N ARG A 130 -25.03 -3.93 -10.74
CA ARG A 130 -24.31 -4.13 -12.00
C ARG A 130 -25.20 -4.74 -13.08
N LEU A 131 -26.06 -5.70 -12.72
CA LEU A 131 -27.05 -6.28 -13.64
C LEU A 131 -27.97 -5.21 -14.22
N GLN A 132 -28.52 -4.32 -13.38
CA GLN A 132 -29.40 -3.22 -13.82
C GLN A 132 -28.73 -2.30 -14.84
N HIS A 133 -27.40 -2.15 -14.75
CA HIS A 133 -26.57 -1.32 -15.63
C HIS A 133 -25.88 -2.14 -16.77
N GLY A 134 -26.29 -3.39 -16.98
CA GLY A 134 -25.75 -4.25 -18.06
C GLY A 134 -24.26 -4.58 -17.90
N ALA A 135 -23.73 -4.56 -16.69
CA ALA A 135 -22.37 -4.95 -16.35
C ALA A 135 -22.34 -6.39 -15.83
N ALA A 136 -21.35 -7.18 -16.26
CA ALA A 136 -21.17 -8.55 -15.79
C ALA A 136 -20.89 -8.59 -14.27
N PRO A 137 -21.33 -9.63 -13.55
CA PRO A 137 -21.09 -9.75 -12.11
C PRO A 137 -19.58 -9.78 -11.81
N LEU A 138 -19.19 -9.13 -10.72
CA LEU A 138 -17.86 -9.19 -10.14
C LEU A 138 -17.67 -10.53 -9.42
N GLN A 139 -16.41 -10.97 -9.38
CA GLN A 139 -15.97 -12.09 -8.57
C GLN A 139 -15.33 -11.58 -7.29
N GLN A 140 -15.63 -12.22 -6.17
CA GLN A 140 -14.97 -11.94 -4.91
C GLN A 140 -13.50 -12.37 -4.98
N ASN A 141 -12.63 -11.59 -4.35
CA ASN A 141 -11.23 -11.93 -4.19
C ASN A 141 -10.82 -11.77 -2.72
N GLU A 142 -10.46 -12.88 -2.08
CA GLU A 142 -10.09 -12.88 -0.65
C GLU A 142 -8.82 -12.09 -0.34
N TYR A 143 -7.86 -12.03 -1.26
CA TYR A 143 -6.70 -11.16 -1.10
C TYR A 143 -7.12 -9.68 -1.06
N LEU A 144 -8.06 -9.29 -1.93
CA LEU A 144 -8.60 -7.93 -1.93
C LEU A 144 -9.48 -7.65 -0.69
N ASN A 145 -10.25 -8.62 -0.19
CA ASN A 145 -11.00 -8.49 1.06
C ASN A 145 -10.06 -8.15 2.22
N LYS A 146 -9.00 -8.95 2.36
CA LYS A 146 -8.00 -8.72 3.41
C LYS A 146 -7.34 -7.35 3.29
N ALA A 147 -6.94 -6.96 2.07
CA ALA A 147 -6.33 -5.66 1.82
C ALA A 147 -7.30 -4.49 2.13
N ALA A 148 -8.58 -4.63 1.79
CA ALA A 148 -9.61 -3.64 2.10
C ALA A 148 -9.83 -3.52 3.61
N THR A 149 -9.87 -4.64 4.36
CA THR A 149 -10.00 -4.63 5.83
C THR A 149 -8.77 -4.02 6.49
N ASP A 150 -7.57 -4.35 6.02
CA ASP A 150 -6.33 -3.75 6.52
C ASP A 150 -6.33 -2.23 6.30
N TRP A 151 -6.81 -1.74 5.14
CA TRP A 151 -6.95 -0.31 4.92
C TRP A 151 -8.03 0.32 5.81
N ALA A 152 -9.18 -0.33 6.00
CA ALA A 152 -10.23 0.16 6.89
C ALA A 152 -9.71 0.37 8.33
N ARG A 153 -8.82 -0.51 8.82
CA ARG A 153 -8.14 -0.34 10.11
C ARG A 153 -7.25 0.90 10.16
N GLU A 154 -6.52 1.18 9.07
CA GLU A 154 -5.72 2.41 8.97
C GLU A 154 -6.59 3.66 8.97
N LEU A 155 -7.74 3.64 8.29
CA LEU A 155 -8.70 4.76 8.32
C LEU A 155 -9.23 5.05 9.73
N VAL A 156 -9.53 4.00 10.50
CA VAL A 156 -9.93 4.12 11.91
C VAL A 156 -8.81 4.76 12.73
N LYS A 157 -7.55 4.32 12.56
CA LYS A 157 -6.40 4.90 13.28
C LYS A 157 -6.18 6.36 12.95
N MET A 158 -6.36 6.73 11.68
CA MET A 158 -6.21 8.11 11.21
C MET A 158 -7.43 8.98 11.51
N ASN A 159 -8.57 8.36 11.83
CA ASN A 159 -9.88 9.00 11.95
C ASN A 159 -10.22 9.89 10.74
N GLN A 160 -9.90 9.40 9.53
CA GLN A 160 -10.05 10.17 8.29
C GLN A 160 -10.39 9.25 7.12
N LEU A 161 -11.31 9.67 6.25
CA LEU A 161 -11.48 9.06 4.92
C LEU A 161 -10.39 9.57 3.98
N LYS A 162 -9.43 8.70 3.68
CA LYS A 162 -8.32 9.00 2.77
C LYS A 162 -8.02 7.78 1.91
N HIS A 163 -7.79 8.00 0.62
CA HIS A 163 -7.40 6.91 -0.26
C HIS A 163 -6.07 6.28 0.14
N SER A 164 -5.95 4.96 -0.05
CA SER A 164 -4.72 4.24 0.24
C SER A 164 -3.59 4.68 -0.68
N PRO A 165 -2.33 4.74 -0.19
CA PRO A 165 -1.19 5.02 -1.04
C PRO A 165 -1.14 4.00 -2.19
N ASP A 166 -0.87 4.45 -3.42
CA ASP A 166 -0.84 3.58 -4.60
C ASP A 166 0.07 2.35 -4.44
N GLN A 167 1.17 2.48 -3.69
CA GLN A 167 2.09 1.38 -3.39
C GLN A 167 1.48 0.27 -2.50
N TRP A 168 0.46 0.58 -1.69
CA TRP A 168 -0.22 -0.37 -0.82
C TRP A 168 -1.35 -1.11 -1.53
N ARG A 169 -2.01 -0.47 -2.50
CA ARG A 169 -3.13 -1.04 -3.25
C ARG A 169 -2.70 -1.51 -4.65
N ARG A 170 -1.64 -2.32 -4.73
CA ARG A 170 -1.20 -2.95 -5.99
C ARG A 170 -1.59 -4.41 -6.07
N TYR A 171 -2.14 -4.81 -7.21
CA TYR A 171 -2.48 -6.20 -7.50
C TYR A 171 -2.31 -6.48 -8.99
N LYS A 172 -1.69 -7.61 -9.33
CA LYS A 172 -1.37 -8.01 -10.72
C LYS A 172 -0.70 -6.89 -11.53
N GLY A 173 0.21 -6.14 -10.90
CA GLY A 173 0.97 -5.05 -11.54
C GLY A 173 0.22 -3.71 -11.71
N SER A 174 -1.06 -3.64 -11.36
CA SER A 174 -1.88 -2.42 -11.45
C SER A 174 -2.18 -1.83 -10.07
N VAL A 175 -2.41 -0.52 -10.02
CA VAL A 175 -3.08 0.11 -8.86
C VAL A 175 -4.56 -0.26 -8.91
N LEU A 176 -5.14 -0.61 -7.78
CA LEU A 176 -6.55 -0.98 -7.63
C LEU A 176 -7.45 0.26 -7.63
N GLY A 177 -8.67 0.12 -8.15
CA GLY A 177 -9.74 1.09 -7.88
C GLY A 177 -10.12 1.02 -6.41
N GLU A 178 -10.63 2.11 -5.84
CA GLU A 178 -10.96 2.16 -4.41
C GLU A 178 -12.19 3.02 -4.15
N ASN A 179 -13.15 2.47 -3.40
CA ASN A 179 -14.24 3.24 -2.81
C ASN A 179 -14.12 3.21 -1.28
N LEU A 180 -14.41 4.32 -0.64
CA LEU A 180 -14.39 4.47 0.81
C LEU A 180 -15.77 4.92 1.30
N ALA A 181 -16.15 4.52 2.51
CA ALA A 181 -17.35 5.02 3.16
C ALA A 181 -17.11 5.21 4.65
N TYR A 182 -17.81 6.17 5.22
CA TYR A 182 -17.94 6.36 6.66
C TYR A 182 -19.40 6.23 7.05
N PHE A 183 -19.67 5.45 8.09
CA PHE A 183 -21.02 5.15 8.52
C PHE A 183 -21.14 5.26 10.03
N ILE A 184 -22.18 5.95 10.50
CA ILE A 184 -22.54 6.03 11.92
C ILE A 184 -23.71 5.09 12.16
N GLY A 185 -23.54 4.15 13.08
CA GLY A 185 -24.59 3.20 13.42
C GLY A 185 -24.06 1.93 14.09
N PRO A 186 -24.96 1.10 14.60
CA PRO A 186 -24.58 -0.07 15.39
C PRO A 186 -23.82 -1.11 14.56
N VAL A 187 -24.25 -1.35 13.31
CA VAL A 187 -23.66 -2.35 12.41
C VAL A 187 -23.69 -1.82 10.97
N LEU A 188 -22.54 -1.90 10.27
CA LEU A 188 -22.44 -1.62 8.84
C LEU A 188 -22.56 -2.93 8.05
N LYS A 189 -23.74 -3.22 7.50
CA LYS A 189 -23.95 -4.40 6.62
C LYS A 189 -23.38 -4.18 5.22
N GLY A 190 -23.13 -5.27 4.49
CA GLY A 190 -22.51 -5.21 3.16
C GLY A 190 -23.40 -4.57 2.09
N ASP A 191 -24.70 -4.90 2.12
CA ASP A 191 -25.72 -4.27 1.28
C ASP A 191 -25.81 -2.75 1.53
N ARG A 192 -25.75 -2.35 2.80
CA ARG A 192 -25.79 -0.95 3.19
C ARG A 192 -24.56 -0.18 2.71
N LEU A 193 -23.37 -0.79 2.77
CA LEU A 193 -22.15 -0.18 2.23
C LEU A 193 -22.28 0.07 0.72
N THR A 194 -22.80 -0.92 0.00
CA THR A 194 -23.04 -0.81 -1.45
C THR A 194 -24.01 0.33 -1.78
N GLU A 195 -25.12 0.40 -1.05
CA GLU A 195 -26.16 1.42 -1.25
C GLU A 195 -25.64 2.85 -1.01
N ILE A 196 -24.70 3.05 -0.07
CA ILE A 196 -24.07 4.36 0.16
C ILE A 196 -23.39 4.88 -1.12
N TRP A 197 -22.65 4.02 -1.82
CA TRP A 197 -22.00 4.35 -3.08
C TRP A 197 -22.97 4.43 -4.25
N TYR A 198 -23.94 3.52 -4.29
CA TYR A 198 -24.89 3.42 -5.40
C TYR A 198 -25.83 4.63 -5.50
N ARG A 199 -26.16 5.29 -4.39
CA ARG A 199 -26.99 6.51 -4.37
C ARG A 199 -26.51 7.63 -5.28
N GLU A 200 -25.22 7.68 -5.60
CA GLU A 200 -24.68 8.65 -6.54
C GLU A 200 -25.24 8.48 -7.96
N SER A 201 -25.85 7.33 -8.29
CA SER A 201 -26.54 7.10 -9.57
C SER A 201 -27.65 8.12 -9.83
N GLN A 202 -28.26 8.67 -8.78
CA GLN A 202 -29.36 9.65 -8.89
C GLN A 202 -28.90 11.00 -9.46
N ARG A 203 -27.60 11.28 -9.38
CA ARG A 203 -26.99 12.54 -9.82
C ARG A 203 -25.97 12.35 -10.95
N HIS A 204 -25.84 11.14 -11.48
CA HIS A 204 -24.91 10.81 -12.55
C HIS A 204 -25.53 11.15 -13.91
N ASP A 205 -24.84 11.95 -14.71
CA ASP A 205 -25.18 12.18 -16.12
C ASP A 205 -24.51 11.13 -16.99
N PHE A 206 -25.30 10.23 -17.57
CA PHE A 206 -24.80 9.12 -18.41
C PHE A 206 -24.24 9.58 -19.77
N ASN A 207 -24.42 10.85 -20.14
CA ASN A 207 -23.86 11.42 -21.36
C ASN A 207 -22.56 12.19 -21.11
N ALA A 208 -22.16 12.36 -19.86
CA ALA A 208 -20.94 13.04 -19.46
C ALA A 208 -19.83 12.04 -19.13
N ASP A 209 -18.58 12.52 -19.18
CA ASP A 209 -17.40 11.73 -18.79
C ASP A 209 -17.17 11.79 -17.26
N LEU A 210 -15.91 11.85 -16.82
CA LEU A 210 -15.52 11.87 -15.40
C LEU A 210 -16.30 12.93 -14.60
N GLN A 211 -17.02 12.47 -13.57
CA GLN A 211 -17.83 13.30 -12.69
C GLN A 211 -17.43 13.09 -11.22
N GLU A 212 -16.88 14.12 -10.58
CA GLU A 212 -16.36 14.03 -9.20
C GLU A 212 -17.42 13.60 -8.17
N ASN A 213 -18.69 13.95 -8.42
CA ASN A 213 -19.80 13.63 -7.52
C ASN A 213 -20.34 12.19 -7.70
N SER A 214 -19.84 11.38 -8.62
CA SER A 214 -20.39 10.04 -8.87
C SER A 214 -19.34 8.95 -9.08
N LEU A 215 -18.12 9.20 -8.60
CA LEU A 215 -16.98 8.29 -8.74
C LEU A 215 -17.18 6.94 -8.04
N HIS A 216 -17.94 6.90 -6.93
CA HIS A 216 -18.18 5.64 -6.24
C HIS A 216 -19.15 4.77 -7.03
N PHE A 217 -20.23 5.38 -7.52
CA PHE A 217 -21.20 4.70 -8.40
C PHE A 217 -20.55 4.21 -9.68
N SER A 218 -19.80 5.05 -10.39
CA SER A 218 -19.19 4.68 -11.66
C SER A 218 -18.19 3.54 -11.52
N GLN A 219 -17.40 3.50 -10.44
CA GLN A 219 -16.51 2.39 -10.14
C GLN A 219 -17.27 1.09 -9.86
N LEU A 220 -18.37 1.15 -9.11
CA LEU A 220 -19.22 0.01 -8.78
C LEU A 220 -19.77 -0.65 -10.05
N VAL A 221 -20.29 0.14 -10.99
CA VAL A 221 -20.90 -0.38 -12.22
C VAL A 221 -19.93 -0.52 -13.40
N TRP A 222 -18.64 -0.21 -13.21
CA TRP A 222 -17.64 -0.22 -14.29
C TRP A 222 -17.54 -1.59 -14.96
N LYS A 223 -17.92 -1.68 -16.25
CA LYS A 223 -18.02 -2.97 -16.98
C LYS A 223 -16.71 -3.75 -17.09
N SER A 224 -15.59 -3.03 -17.21
CA SER A 224 -14.27 -3.66 -17.35
C SER A 224 -13.73 -4.24 -16.05
N THR A 225 -14.21 -3.80 -14.88
CA THR A 225 -13.86 -4.37 -13.57
C THR A 225 -14.37 -5.80 -13.47
N LYS A 226 -13.56 -6.70 -12.91
CA LYS A 226 -13.81 -8.15 -12.83
C LYS A 226 -13.79 -8.71 -11.42
N GLU A 227 -12.87 -8.25 -10.59
CA GLU A 227 -12.65 -8.72 -9.23
C GLU A 227 -12.88 -7.57 -8.24
N VAL A 228 -13.40 -7.89 -7.06
CA VAL A 228 -13.59 -6.94 -5.97
C VAL A 228 -13.28 -7.58 -4.63
N GLY A 229 -12.79 -6.78 -3.69
CA GLY A 229 -12.74 -7.15 -2.28
C GLY A 229 -13.33 -6.06 -1.39
N PHE A 230 -13.94 -6.48 -0.29
CA PHE A 230 -14.62 -5.62 0.67
C PHE A 230 -14.00 -5.78 2.06
N GLY A 231 -13.92 -4.68 2.78
CA GLY A 231 -13.48 -4.68 4.16
C GLY A 231 -14.12 -3.55 4.95
N ARG A 232 -14.17 -3.71 6.26
CA ARG A 232 -14.65 -2.69 7.17
C ARG A 232 -13.91 -2.75 8.50
N CYS A 233 -13.96 -1.65 9.25
CA CYS A 233 -13.45 -1.61 10.62
C CYS A 233 -14.31 -0.66 11.45
N GLN A 234 -14.64 -1.08 12.67
CA GLN A 234 -15.36 -0.28 13.65
C GLN A 234 -14.38 0.57 14.47
N THR A 235 -14.78 1.79 14.82
CA THR A 235 -14.06 2.61 15.79
C THR A 235 -14.12 1.99 17.19
N GLN A 236 -13.14 2.30 18.04
CA GLN A 236 -13.05 1.76 19.41
C GLN A 236 -14.29 2.08 20.27
N ASP A 237 -14.94 3.22 20.03
CA ASP A 237 -16.16 3.63 20.73
C ASP A 237 -17.43 2.91 20.24
N LYS A 238 -17.30 2.02 19.24
CA LYS A 238 -18.36 1.21 18.63
C LYS A 238 -19.52 2.00 18.00
N LYS A 239 -19.29 3.28 17.66
CA LYS A 239 -20.34 4.14 17.07
C LYS A 239 -20.22 4.31 15.56
N GLN A 240 -19.03 4.06 15.02
CA GLN A 240 -18.70 4.45 13.66
C GLN A 240 -17.97 3.31 12.95
N TRP A 241 -18.09 3.29 11.63
CA TRP A 241 -17.51 2.29 10.76
C TRP A 241 -16.86 2.95 9.56
N TYR A 242 -15.71 2.42 9.17
CA TYR A 242 -15.06 2.71 7.91
C TYR A 242 -15.21 1.50 7.00
N GLY A 243 -15.74 1.69 5.79
CA GLY A 243 -15.90 0.66 4.77
C GLY A 243 -15.00 0.95 3.56
N VAL A 244 -14.43 -0.10 2.98
CA VAL A 244 -13.51 -0.05 1.85
C VAL A 244 -13.89 -1.11 0.82
N ALA A 245 -13.86 -0.76 -0.46
CA ALA A 245 -13.88 -1.72 -1.55
C ALA A 245 -12.70 -1.48 -2.49
N LEU A 246 -12.05 -2.56 -2.92
CA LEU A 246 -10.93 -2.54 -3.86
C LEU A 246 -11.29 -3.28 -5.15
N TYR A 247 -11.03 -2.66 -6.29
CA TYR A 247 -11.51 -3.11 -7.60
C TYR A 247 -10.38 -3.42 -8.56
N TYR A 248 -10.47 -4.55 -9.27
CA TYR A 248 -9.52 -4.93 -10.31
C TYR A 248 -10.23 -5.41 -11.59
N PRO A 249 -9.82 -4.94 -12.78
CA PRO A 249 -9.04 -3.72 -13.02
C PRO A 249 -9.70 -2.46 -12.42
N PRO A 250 -8.96 -1.37 -12.18
CA PRO A 250 -9.53 -0.09 -11.74
C PRO A 250 -10.50 0.47 -12.79
N GLY A 251 -11.48 1.25 -12.33
CA GLY A 251 -12.37 2.03 -13.18
C GLY A 251 -12.04 3.52 -13.15
N ASN A 252 -13.03 4.34 -13.51
CA ASN A 252 -12.99 5.80 -13.46
C ASN A 252 -11.89 6.45 -14.31
N PHE A 253 -11.52 5.82 -15.43
CA PHE A 253 -10.62 6.42 -16.40
C PHE A 253 -11.37 7.46 -17.26
N PRO A 254 -10.81 8.68 -17.41
CA PRO A 254 -11.33 9.65 -18.36
C PRO A 254 -11.43 9.08 -19.77
N ASN A 255 -12.43 9.52 -20.53
CA ASN A 255 -12.75 9.10 -21.89
C ASN A 255 -13.15 7.62 -22.04
N GLN A 256 -13.49 6.94 -20.95
CA GLN A 256 -13.93 5.54 -20.96
C GLN A 256 -15.32 5.33 -20.34
N TYR A 257 -16.01 6.39 -19.91
CA TYR A 257 -17.31 6.29 -19.24
C TYR A 257 -18.40 5.75 -20.16
N ALA A 258 -18.50 6.26 -21.39
CA ALA A 258 -19.54 5.86 -22.35
C ALA A 258 -19.57 4.35 -22.65
N THR A 259 -18.43 3.65 -22.53
CA THR A 259 -18.36 2.19 -22.73
C THR A 259 -18.51 1.40 -21.43
N ASN A 260 -18.23 2.00 -20.27
CA ASN A 260 -18.16 1.29 -18.99
C ASN A 260 -19.32 1.58 -18.02
N VAL A 261 -20.04 2.69 -18.19
CA VAL A 261 -21.13 3.13 -17.30
C VAL A 261 -22.37 3.36 -18.16
N GLN A 262 -23.41 2.55 -17.97
CA GLN A 262 -24.64 2.65 -18.75
C GLN A 262 -25.81 3.04 -17.85
N ALA A 263 -26.82 3.68 -18.43
CA ALA A 263 -28.09 3.88 -17.74
C ALA A 263 -28.76 2.53 -17.44
N ARG A 264 -29.72 2.52 -16.51
CA ARG A 264 -30.50 1.31 -16.21
C ARG A 264 -31.24 0.83 -17.44
N SER A 265 -31.34 -0.48 -17.62
CA SER A 265 -32.17 -1.04 -18.70
C SER A 265 -33.66 -0.78 -18.40
N ALA A 266 -34.38 -0.16 -19.34
CA ALA A 266 -35.81 0.18 -19.18
C ALA A 266 -36.73 -1.07 -19.13
N LEU A 267 -36.21 -2.27 -19.33
CA LEU A 267 -36.97 -3.51 -19.41
C LEU A 267 -37.35 -4.10 -18.04
N GLU A 268 -36.80 -3.60 -16.94
CA GLU A 268 -37.02 -4.16 -15.60
C GLU A 268 -37.91 -3.31 -14.68
N ASP A 269 -38.08 -2.01 -14.96
CA ASP A 269 -38.98 -1.15 -14.17
C ASP A 269 -40.46 -1.58 -14.30
N HIS A 270 -40.83 -2.30 -15.35
CA HIS A 270 -42.18 -2.85 -15.54
C HIS A 270 -42.44 -4.21 -14.85
N ARG A 271 -41.43 -4.84 -14.24
CA ARG A 271 -41.62 -6.14 -13.54
C ARG A 271 -41.76 -6.01 -12.03
N LEU A 272 -41.63 -4.80 -11.47
CA LEU A 272 -41.66 -4.54 -10.04
C LEU A 272 -42.66 -3.41 -9.65
N ALA A 273 -43.54 -3.00 -10.57
CA ALA A 273 -44.69 -2.13 -10.31
C ALA A 273 -45.99 -2.95 -10.39
#